data_AF-A0A210PX15-F1
#
_entry.id   AF-A0A210PX15-F1
#
_cell.length_a   1.000
_cell.length_b   1.000
_cell.length_c   1.000
_cell.angle_alpha   90.00
_cell.angle_beta   90.00
_cell.angle_gamma   90.00
#
_symmetry.space_group_name_H-M   'P 1'
#
loop_
_entity.id
_entity.type
_entity.pdbx_description
1 polymer ?
#
loop_
_entity_poly.entity_id
_entity_poly.type
_entity_poly.pdbx_seq_one_letter_code
_entity_poly.pdbx_strand_id
1 'polypeptide(L)'
;MRDVECNIGMRDVECNIGMRDVGCNIGMRDVECNIGMRDVECNIGMRDVECNIGMRDVECNIGMRDVECNIGMRDVECNIGMRDVECNIGMRDVECNIGMRDVECNIGMRDVECNIGMRDVECNIGMRDVECNIGMRDVECNIGMRDVECNIGMRDVECNIGMRDVECNIGMRDVECNIGMRDVECNIGMRDVGCNIGMRYVGCNIGMRDV
;
A
#
# COMPACT_ATOMS: atom_id res chain seq x y z
N MET A 1 0.54 32.24 8.17
CA MET A 1 -0.54 32.15 9.18
C MET A 1 0.12 31.96 10.54
N ARG A 2 -0.59 31.99 11.67
CA ARG A 2 -0.04 31.39 12.89
C ARG A 2 -0.27 29.89 12.72
N ASP A 3 0.80 29.12 12.60
CA ASP A 3 0.72 27.67 12.55
C ASP A 3 0.21 27.22 13.93
N VAL A 4 -1.06 26.85 13.98
CA VAL A 4 -1.67 26.30 15.20
C VAL A 4 -1.28 24.84 15.23
N GLU A 5 -0.40 24.48 16.16
CA GLU A 5 -0.04 23.10 16.44
C GLU A 5 -0.91 22.53 17.56
N CYS A 6 -1.55 21.39 17.28
CA CYS A 6 -2.37 20.66 18.24
C CYS A 6 -1.73 19.32 18.59
N ASN A 7 -1.60 19.02 19.88
CA ASN A 7 -1.18 17.70 20.36
C ASN A 7 -2.38 17.03 21.05
N ILE A 8 -2.83 15.91 20.51
CA ILE A 8 -3.98 15.15 20.99
C ILE A 8 -3.50 13.79 21.47
N GLY A 9 -3.75 13.48 22.75
CA GLY A 9 -3.50 12.17 23.33
C GLY A 9 -4.80 11.59 23.86
N MET A 10 -5.20 10.41 23.38
CA MET A 10 -6.43 9.72 23.80
C MET A 10 -6.08 8.33 24.32
N ARG A 11 -6.78 7.91 25.38
CA ARG A 11 -6.62 6.58 25.94
C ARG A 11 -7.91 6.06 26.56
N ASP A 12 -8.25 4.79 26.31
CA ASP A 12 -9.38 4.09 26.91
C ASP A 12 -10.73 4.80 26.65
N VAL A 13 -10.91 5.33 25.43
CA VAL A 13 -12.08 6.16 25.04
C VAL A 13 -12.54 5.90 23.62
N GLU A 14 -13.78 6.26 23.33
CA GLU A 14 -14.26 6.48 21.96
C GLU A 14 -14.11 7.95 21.59
N CYS A 15 -13.66 8.27 20.38
CA CYS A 15 -13.51 9.66 19.96
C CYS A 15 -13.75 9.94 18.48
N ASN A 16 -14.18 11.17 18.19
CA ASN A 16 -14.25 11.69 16.84
C ASN A 16 -13.39 12.96 16.78
N ILE A 17 -12.40 12.97 15.88
CA ILE A 17 -11.47 14.08 15.70
C ILE A 17 -11.67 14.67 14.32
N GLY A 18 -11.91 15.98 14.26
CA GLY A 18 -11.96 16.76 13.03
C GLY A 18 -10.94 17.89 13.09
N MET A 19 -10.00 17.92 12.15
CA MET A 19 -8.95 18.95 12.09
C MET A 19 -8.95 19.64 10.73
N ARG A 20 -8.73 20.95 10.74
CA ARG A 20 -8.69 21.76 9.52
C ARG A 20 -7.74 22.94 9.65
N ASP A 21 -6.91 23.18 8.63
CA ASP A 21 -6.03 24.35 8.51
C ASP A 21 -5.03 24.48 9.69
N VAL A 22 -4.49 23.35 10.18
CA VAL A 22 -3.63 23.28 11.39
C VAL A 22 -2.52 22.25 11.22
N GLY A 23 -1.50 22.28 12.09
CA GLY A 23 -0.57 21.16 12.28
C GLY A 23 -1.02 20.30 13.46
N CYS A 24 -0.87 18.97 13.41
CA CYS A 24 -1.22 18.15 14.58
C CYS A 24 -0.38 16.88 14.79
N ASN A 25 -0.18 16.54 16.06
CA ASN A 25 0.30 15.21 16.46
C ASN A 25 -0.81 14.51 17.25
N ILE A 26 -1.18 13.32 16.82
CA ILE A 26 -2.25 12.52 17.41
C ILE A 26 -1.66 11.19 17.89
N GLY A 27 -1.79 10.91 19.18
CA GLY A 27 -1.45 9.63 19.80
C GLY A 27 -2.70 8.98 20.39
N MET A 28 -3.00 7.76 19.96
CA MET A 28 -4.12 6.99 20.51
C MET A 28 -3.70 5.62 20.97
N ARG A 29 -4.31 5.17 22.06
CA ARG A 29 -4.07 3.86 22.62
C ARG A 29 -5.32 3.28 23.26
N ASP A 30 -5.69 2.05 22.94
CA ASP A 30 -6.87 1.37 23.52
C ASP A 30 -8.15 2.19 23.22
N VAL A 31 -8.36 2.57 21.96
CA VAL A 31 -9.38 3.56 21.52
C VAL A 31 -10.14 3.08 20.29
N GLU A 32 -11.42 3.42 20.18
CA GLU A 32 -12.17 3.39 18.92
C GLU A 32 -12.33 4.84 18.40
N CYS A 33 -11.99 5.10 17.14
CA CYS A 33 -12.04 6.48 16.64
C CYS A 33 -12.40 6.69 15.18
N ASN A 34 -12.92 7.88 14.89
CA ASN A 34 -12.98 8.41 13.53
C ASN A 34 -12.19 9.70 13.43
N ILE A 35 -11.29 9.79 12.46
CA ILE A 35 -10.42 10.95 12.23
C ILE A 35 -10.70 11.51 10.84
N GLY A 36 -11.06 12.79 10.79
CA GLY A 36 -11.21 13.57 9.56
C GLY A 36 -10.21 14.73 9.54
N MET A 37 -9.36 14.78 8.52
CA MET A 37 -8.35 15.83 8.37
C MET A 37 -8.45 16.47 6.99
N ARG A 38 -8.38 17.80 6.96
CA ARG A 38 -8.39 18.58 5.73
C ARG A 38 -7.45 19.77 5.78
N ASP A 39 -6.58 19.94 4.79
CA ASP A 39 -5.64 21.07 4.73
C ASP A 39 -4.72 21.07 5.99
N VAL A 40 -4.09 19.93 6.29
CA VAL A 40 -3.37 19.66 7.58
C VAL A 40 -1.98 19.07 7.33
N GLU A 41 -1.02 19.37 8.19
CA GLU A 41 0.21 18.59 8.34
C GLU A 41 0.12 17.77 9.63
N CYS A 42 0.38 16.47 9.59
CA CYS A 42 0.14 15.65 10.78
C CYS A 42 1.02 14.42 10.97
N ASN A 43 1.18 14.03 12.24
CA ASN A 43 1.73 12.74 12.63
C ASN A 43 0.70 11.98 13.49
N ILE A 44 0.38 10.74 13.09
CA ILE A 44 -0.57 9.87 13.79
C ILE A 44 0.14 8.61 14.27
N GLY A 45 0.06 8.35 15.57
CA GLY A 45 0.47 7.09 16.18
C GLY A 45 -0.70 6.40 16.86
N MET A 46 -1.01 5.17 16.46
CA MET A 46 -2.10 4.38 17.01
C MET A 46 -1.62 3.01 17.45
N ARG A 47 -2.16 2.56 18.58
CA ARG A 47 -1.83 1.26 19.16
C ARG A 47 -3.05 0.64 19.83
N ASP A 48 -3.37 -0.61 19.50
CA ASP A 48 -4.52 -1.30 20.10
C ASP A 48 -5.82 -0.49 19.81
N VAL A 49 -6.08 -0.18 18.54
CA VAL A 49 -7.13 0.77 18.10
C VAL A 49 -8.00 0.18 16.99
N GLU A 50 -9.29 0.51 16.98
CA GLU A 50 -10.18 0.39 15.82
C GLU A 50 -10.46 1.78 15.24
N CYS A 51 -10.25 2.01 13.94
CA CYS A 51 -10.40 3.36 13.41
C CYS A 51 -10.82 3.50 11.94
N ASN A 52 -11.46 4.65 11.66
CA ASN A 52 -11.63 5.13 10.29
C ASN A 52 -10.94 6.48 10.10
N ILE A 53 -10.13 6.61 9.06
CA ILE A 53 -9.34 7.82 8.79
C ILE A 53 -9.65 8.34 7.39
N GLY A 54 -10.08 9.60 7.32
CA GLY A 54 -10.26 10.33 6.08
C GLY A 54 -9.34 11.55 6.03
N MET A 55 -8.50 11.61 5.00
CA MET A 55 -7.55 12.71 4.79
C MET A 55 -7.72 13.31 3.40
N ARG A 56 -7.65 14.64 3.34
CA ARG A 56 -7.75 15.39 2.10
C ARG A 56 -6.84 16.61 2.11
N ASP A 57 -6.02 16.80 1.08
CA ASP A 57 -5.11 17.94 0.99
C ASP A 57 -4.17 17.96 2.23
N VAL A 58 -3.48 16.85 2.50
CA VAL A 58 -2.71 16.60 3.76
C VAL A 58 -1.30 16.11 3.47
N GLU A 59 -0.34 16.50 4.31
CA GLU A 59 0.97 15.84 4.45
C GLU A 59 0.99 15.06 5.77
N CYS A 60 1.33 13.77 5.74
CA CYS A 60 1.27 12.96 6.97
C CYS A 60 2.26 11.81 7.14
N ASN A 61 2.54 11.50 8.40
CA ASN A 61 3.15 10.24 8.79
C ASN A 61 2.21 9.45 9.71
N ILE A 62 1.99 8.17 9.40
CA ILE A 62 1.07 7.30 10.13
C ILE A 62 1.80 6.03 10.59
N GLY A 63 1.77 5.78 11.89
CA GLY A 63 2.25 4.55 12.51
C GLY A 63 1.10 3.82 13.20
N MET A 64 0.85 2.58 12.81
CA MET A 64 -0.20 1.72 13.38
C MET A 64 0.38 0.40 13.87
N ARG A 65 -0.09 -0.04 15.04
CA ARG A 65 0.30 -1.31 15.62
C ARG A 65 -0.87 -1.97 16.34
N ASP A 66 -1.16 -3.23 16.05
CA ASP A 66 -2.27 -3.96 16.68
C ASP A 66 -3.60 -3.19 16.40
N VAL A 67 -3.92 -2.95 15.13
CA VAL A 67 -5.03 -2.05 14.70
C VAL A 67 -5.94 -2.72 13.67
N GLU A 68 -7.24 -2.42 13.73
CA GLU A 68 -8.18 -2.61 12.62
C GLU A 68 -8.56 -1.24 12.03
N CYS A 69 -8.41 -1.04 10.71
CA CYS A 69 -8.67 0.28 10.15
C CYS A 69 -9.17 0.36 8.70
N ASN A 70 -9.89 1.45 8.42
CA ASN A 70 -10.16 1.90 7.06
C ASN A 70 -9.54 3.28 6.82
N ILE A 71 -8.77 3.44 5.75
CA ILE A 71 -8.07 4.67 5.41
C ILE A 71 -8.45 5.14 4.02
N GLY A 72 -8.94 6.36 3.92
CA GLY A 72 -9.19 7.07 2.67
C GLY A 72 -8.31 8.32 2.57
N MET A 73 -7.50 8.41 1.52
CA MET A 73 -6.62 9.54 1.24
C MET A 73 -6.89 10.12 -0.14
N ARG A 74 -6.87 11.45 -0.22
CA ARG A 74 -7.03 12.18 -1.47
C ARG A 74 -6.16 13.43 -1.50
N ASP A 75 -5.37 13.61 -2.55
CA ASP A 75 -4.49 14.79 -2.68
C ASP A 75 -3.53 14.84 -1.46
N VAL A 76 -2.77 13.75 -1.22
CA VAL A 76 -1.96 13.55 0.00
C VAL A 76 -0.52 13.17 -0.32
N GLU A 77 0.43 13.64 0.49
CA GLU A 77 1.79 13.08 0.57
C GLU A 77 1.93 12.34 1.91
N CYS A 78 2.32 11.05 1.90
CA CYS A 78 2.35 10.29 3.15
C CYS A 78 3.40 9.19 3.29
N ASN A 79 3.76 8.92 4.55
CA ASN A 79 4.46 7.70 4.94
C ASN A 79 3.60 6.88 5.91
N ILE A 80 3.41 5.59 5.63
CA ILE A 80 2.56 4.70 6.41
C ILE A 80 3.36 3.47 6.84
N GLY A 81 3.41 3.23 8.15
CA GLY A 81 3.96 2.02 8.76
C GLY A 81 2.87 1.26 9.51
N MET A 82 2.66 0.00 9.15
CA MET A 82 1.67 -0.88 9.78
C MET A 82 2.31 -2.18 10.25
N ARG A 83 1.90 -2.62 11.45
CA ARG A 83 2.36 -3.87 12.02
C ARG A 83 1.25 -4.55 12.80
N ASP A 84 1.01 -5.84 12.54
CA ASP A 84 -0.05 -6.59 13.23
C ASP A 84 -1.42 -5.89 12.99
N VAL A 85 -1.79 -5.68 11.73
CA VAL A 85 -2.96 -4.85 11.32
C VAL A 85 -3.89 -5.57 10.34
N GLU A 86 -5.19 -5.34 10.46
CA GLU A 86 -6.18 -5.61 9.40
C GLU A 86 -6.66 -4.27 8.81
N CYS A 87 -6.58 -4.09 7.48
CA CYS A 87 -6.92 -2.79 6.91
C CYS A 87 -7.47 -2.76 5.49
N ASN A 88 -8.25 -1.71 5.21
CA ASN A 88 -8.59 -1.30 3.85
C ASN A 88 -8.05 0.11 3.57
N ILE A 89 -7.30 0.26 2.48
CA ILE A 89 -6.67 1.52 2.08
C ILE A 89 -7.14 1.92 0.68
N GLY A 90 -7.69 3.14 0.57
CA GLY A 90 -8.01 3.80 -0.69
C GLY A 90 -7.22 5.09 -0.85
N MET A 91 -6.44 5.19 -1.93
CA MET A 91 -5.62 6.37 -2.24
C MET A 91 -5.94 6.90 -3.64
N ARG A 92 -6.01 8.23 -3.74
CA ARG A 92 -6.24 8.91 -5.01
C ARG A 92 -5.43 10.21 -5.09
N ASP A 93 -4.69 10.41 -6.17
CA ASP A 93 -3.88 11.62 -6.36
C ASP A 93 -2.87 11.75 -5.18
N VAL A 94 -2.04 10.72 -4.96
CA VAL A 94 -1.18 10.57 -3.76
C VAL A 94 0.28 10.27 -4.12
N GLU A 95 1.23 10.78 -3.34
CA GLU A 95 2.61 10.29 -3.28
C GLU A 95 2.83 9.59 -1.93
N CYS A 96 3.29 8.32 -1.93
CA CYS A 96 3.42 7.59 -0.67
C CYS A 96 4.51 6.53 -0.56
N ASN A 97 4.92 6.30 0.69
CA ASN A 97 5.69 5.12 1.08
C ASN A 97 4.90 4.29 2.10
N ILE A 98 4.72 3.00 1.82
CA ILE A 98 3.96 2.07 2.66
C ILE A 98 4.84 0.89 3.07
N GLY A 99 4.96 0.68 4.38
CA GLY A 99 5.60 -0.50 4.97
C GLY A 99 4.60 -1.30 5.80
N MET A 100 4.44 -2.58 5.48
CA MET A 100 3.51 -3.50 6.14
C MET A 100 4.22 -4.76 6.62
N ARG A 101 3.87 -5.19 7.82
CA ARG A 101 4.40 -6.43 8.41
C ARG A 101 3.34 -7.15 9.23
N ASP A 102 3.15 -8.44 8.99
CA ASP A 102 2.17 -9.24 9.72
C ASP A 102 0.75 -8.61 9.55
N VAL A 103 0.30 -8.45 8.29
CA VAL A 103 -0.90 -7.66 7.93
C VAL A 103 -1.85 -8.45 7.01
N GLU A 104 -3.16 -8.26 7.16
CA GLU A 104 -4.17 -8.57 6.14
C GLU A 104 -4.71 -7.26 5.55
N CYS A 105 -4.68 -7.10 4.22
CA CYS A 105 -5.07 -5.82 3.63
C CYS A 105 -5.70 -5.85 2.22
N ASN A 106 -6.54 -4.85 1.97
CA ASN A 106 -6.98 -4.48 0.63
C ASN A 106 -6.51 -3.06 0.30
N ILE A 107 -5.84 -2.89 -0.85
CA ILE A 107 -5.27 -1.61 -1.27
C ILE A 107 -5.78 -1.25 -2.66
N GLY A 108 -6.41 -0.07 -2.78
CA GLY A 108 -6.81 0.54 -4.03
C GLY A 108 -6.09 1.86 -4.26
N MET A 109 -5.37 1.98 -5.37
CA MET A 109 -4.60 3.18 -5.74
C MET A 109 -4.97 3.66 -7.12
N ARG A 110 -5.08 4.99 -7.25
CA ARG A 110 -5.38 5.63 -8.53
C ARG A 110 -4.65 6.96 -8.66
N ASP A 111 -3.95 7.17 -9.77
CA ASP A 111 -3.19 8.41 -10.00
C ASP A 111 -2.16 8.62 -8.87
N VAL A 112 -1.26 7.64 -8.65
CA VAL A 112 -0.36 7.57 -7.47
C VAL A 112 1.10 7.34 -7.90
N GLU A 113 2.04 7.90 -7.14
CA GLU A 113 3.45 7.47 -7.11
C GLU A 113 3.73 6.79 -5.76
N CYS A 114 4.23 5.54 -5.76
CA CYS A 114 4.41 4.83 -4.49
C CYS A 114 5.56 3.84 -4.39
N ASN A 115 6.04 3.66 -3.15
CA ASN A 115 6.88 2.52 -2.77
C ASN A 115 6.18 1.67 -1.72
N ILE A 116 6.08 0.37 -1.96
CA ILE A 116 5.38 -0.58 -1.08
C ILE A 116 6.32 -1.71 -0.69
N GLY A 117 6.49 -1.91 0.62
CA GLY A 117 7.18 -3.05 1.21
C GLY A 117 6.23 -3.88 2.05
N MET A 118 6.10 -5.16 1.74
CA MET A 118 5.24 -6.11 2.46
C MET A 118 6.04 -7.32 2.92
N ARG A 119 5.77 -7.76 4.14
CA ARG A 119 6.38 -8.95 4.73
C ARG A 119 5.39 -9.71 5.60
N ASP A 120 5.25 -11.02 5.39
CA ASP A 120 4.33 -11.86 6.17
C ASP A 120 2.89 -11.30 6.04
N VAL A 121 2.38 -11.18 4.80
CA VAL A 121 1.11 -10.46 4.47
C VAL A 121 0.18 -11.31 3.60
N GLU A 122 -1.13 -11.17 3.82
CA GLU A 122 -2.17 -11.55 2.84
C GLU A 122 -2.79 -10.27 2.26
N CYS A 123 -2.82 -10.13 0.93
CA CYS A 123 -3.31 -8.88 0.34
C CYS A 123 -3.98 -8.95 -1.04
N ASN A 124 -4.86 -7.97 -1.28
CA ASN A 124 -5.35 -7.64 -2.62
C ASN A 124 -4.95 -6.21 -2.99
N ILE A 125 -4.32 -6.04 -4.15
CA ILE A 125 -3.82 -4.75 -4.62
C ILE A 125 -4.40 -4.43 -6.00
N GLY A 126 -5.07 -3.28 -6.12
CA GLY A 126 -5.52 -2.71 -7.37
C GLY A 126 -4.85 -1.36 -7.64
N MET A 127 -4.17 -1.24 -8.76
CA MET A 127 -3.47 -0.02 -9.18
C MET A 127 -3.92 0.42 -10.56
N ARG A 128 -4.11 1.73 -10.72
CA ARG A 128 -4.46 2.34 -12.00
C ARG A 128 -3.80 3.69 -12.18
N ASP A 129 -3.15 3.91 -13.32
CA ASP A 129 -2.47 5.17 -13.61
C ASP A 129 -1.41 5.45 -12.52
N VAL A 130 -0.48 4.50 -12.29
CA VAL A 130 0.47 4.51 -11.14
C VAL A 130 1.92 4.29 -11.60
N GLU A 131 2.87 4.96 -10.94
CA GLU A 131 4.29 4.59 -10.94
C GLU A 131 4.65 3.95 -9.59
N CYS A 132 5.20 2.74 -9.57
CA CYS A 132 5.46 2.07 -8.29
C CYS A 132 6.67 1.12 -8.21
N ASN A 133 7.19 1.00 -6.98
CA ASN A 133 8.11 -0.08 -6.60
C ASN A 133 7.46 -0.95 -5.52
N ILE A 134 7.41 -2.26 -5.75
CA ILE A 134 6.78 -3.23 -4.84
C ILE A 134 7.78 -4.31 -4.46
N GLY A 135 8.02 -4.48 -3.15
CA GLY A 135 8.77 -5.57 -2.57
C GLY A 135 7.88 -6.44 -1.69
N MET A 136 7.80 -7.73 -1.99
CA MET A 136 7.01 -8.71 -1.24
C MET A 136 7.87 -9.88 -0.80
N ARG A 137 7.65 -10.31 0.45
CA ARG A 137 8.32 -11.47 1.02
C ARG A 137 7.39 -12.25 1.94
N ASP A 138 7.30 -13.57 1.74
CA ASP A 138 6.45 -14.43 2.56
C ASP A 138 4.98 -13.94 2.47
N VAL A 139 4.43 -13.85 1.25
CA VAL A 139 3.14 -13.19 0.96
C VAL A 139 2.22 -14.09 0.13
N GLU A 140 0.90 -14.02 0.40
CA GLU A 140 -0.15 -14.46 -0.52
C GLU A 140 -0.87 -13.22 -1.09
N CYS A 141 -0.95 -13.10 -2.42
CA CYS A 141 -1.52 -11.88 -3.01
C CYS A 141 -2.24 -12.00 -4.35
N ASN A 142 -3.18 -11.09 -4.56
CA ASN A 142 -3.74 -10.79 -5.88
C ASN A 142 -3.42 -9.35 -6.29
N ILE A 143 -2.84 -9.17 -7.48
CA ILE A 143 -2.40 -7.87 -7.98
C ILE A 143 -3.04 -7.60 -9.34
N GLY A 144 -3.75 -6.48 -9.44
CA GLY A 144 -4.28 -5.94 -10.69
C GLY A 144 -3.64 -4.59 -11.00
N MET A 145 -3.01 -4.47 -12.17
CA MET A 145 -2.36 -3.26 -12.65
C MET A 145 -2.87 -2.86 -14.02
N ARG A 146 -3.12 -1.56 -14.18
CA ARG A 146 -3.56 -0.98 -15.45
C ARG A 146 -2.96 0.40 -15.68
N ASP A 147 -2.34 0.61 -16.84
CA ASP A 147 -1.73 1.90 -17.18
C ASP A 147 -0.65 2.24 -16.13
N VAL A 148 0.36 1.35 -15.96
CA VAL A 148 1.32 1.38 -14.84
C VAL A 148 2.77 1.25 -15.33
N GLU A 149 3.70 1.96 -14.68
CA GLU A 149 5.13 1.67 -14.72
C GLU A 149 5.58 1.09 -13.37
N CYS A 150 6.20 -0.09 -13.35
CA CYS A 150 6.54 -0.72 -12.06
C CYS A 150 7.79 -1.59 -12.01
N ASN A 151 8.37 -1.65 -10.81
CA ASN A 151 9.35 -2.68 -10.43
C ASN A 151 8.78 -3.56 -9.32
N ILE A 152 8.79 -4.89 -9.53
CA ILE A 152 8.23 -5.86 -8.59
C ILE A 152 9.29 -6.88 -8.21
N GLY A 153 9.55 -7.01 -6.92
CA GLY A 153 10.37 -8.07 -6.34
C GLY A 153 9.54 -8.98 -5.45
N MET A 154 9.51 -10.28 -5.75
CA MET A 154 8.78 -11.29 -4.99
C MET A 154 9.70 -12.41 -4.54
N ARG A 155 9.56 -12.81 -3.28
CA ARG A 155 10.29 -13.93 -2.70
C ARG A 155 9.42 -14.74 -1.75
N ASP A 156 9.38 -16.07 -1.94
CA ASP A 156 8.58 -16.95 -1.08
C ASP A 156 7.08 -16.51 -1.14
N VAL A 157 6.51 -16.43 -2.36
CA VAL A 157 5.18 -15.83 -2.62
C VAL A 157 4.27 -16.77 -3.41
N GLU A 158 2.98 -16.79 -3.06
CA GLU A 158 1.91 -17.30 -3.93
C GLU A 158 1.09 -16.12 -4.48
N CYS A 159 0.93 -16.03 -5.81
CA CYS A 159 0.29 -14.85 -6.38
C CYS A 159 -0.50 -15.04 -7.68
N ASN A 160 -1.51 -14.18 -7.86
CA ASN A 160 -2.14 -13.94 -9.16
C ASN A 160 -1.91 -12.50 -9.60
N ILE A 161 -1.36 -12.31 -10.81
CA ILE A 161 -1.02 -10.99 -11.34
C ILE A 161 -1.72 -10.77 -12.68
N GLY A 162 -2.49 -9.70 -12.78
CA GLY A 162 -3.07 -9.19 -14.02
C GLY A 162 -2.49 -7.83 -14.39
N MET A 163 -1.86 -7.74 -15.56
CA MET A 163 -1.25 -6.52 -16.09
C MET A 163 -1.84 -6.15 -17.44
N ARG A 164 -2.17 -4.86 -17.59
CA ARG A 164 -2.65 -4.30 -18.86
C ARG A 164 -2.07 -2.92 -19.11
N ASP A 165 -1.50 -2.70 -20.29
CA ASP A 165 -0.92 -1.39 -20.66
C ASP A 165 0.19 -1.02 -19.63
N VAL A 166 1.18 -1.91 -19.45
CA VAL A 166 2.19 -1.82 -18.37
C VAL A 166 3.62 -1.90 -18.92
N GLU A 167 4.52 -1.11 -18.35
CA GLU A 167 5.98 -1.32 -18.46
C GLU A 167 6.51 -1.82 -17.11
N CYS A 168 7.19 -2.98 -17.08
CA CYS A 168 7.62 -3.54 -15.81
C CYS A 168 8.93 -4.34 -15.77
N ASN A 169 9.59 -4.31 -14.62
CA ASN A 169 10.64 -5.26 -14.26
C ASN A 169 10.18 -6.15 -13.11
N ILE A 170 10.22 -7.46 -13.29
CA ILE A 170 9.74 -8.43 -12.31
C ILE A 170 10.87 -9.40 -11.95
N GLY A 171 11.21 -9.48 -10.66
CA GLY A 171 12.10 -10.49 -10.09
C GLY A 171 11.33 -11.44 -9.19
N MET A 172 11.37 -12.73 -9.48
CA MET A 172 10.68 -13.77 -8.72
C MET A 172 11.66 -14.85 -8.26
N ARG A 173 11.53 -15.24 -6.99
CA ARG A 173 12.30 -16.32 -6.40
C ARG A 173 11.43 -17.16 -5.46
N ASP A 174 11.45 -18.48 -5.63
CA ASP A 174 10.69 -19.39 -4.76
C ASP A 174 9.18 -18.99 -4.80
N VAL A 175 8.60 -18.89 -6.01
CA VAL A 175 7.25 -18.35 -6.25
C VAL A 175 6.36 -19.34 -6.99
N GLU A 176 5.09 -19.43 -6.58
CA GLU A 176 4.01 -20.01 -7.39
C GLU A 176 3.09 -18.91 -7.91
N CYS A 177 2.86 -18.86 -9.23
CA CYS A 177 2.10 -17.74 -9.81
C CYS A 177 1.24 -18.04 -11.03
N ASN A 178 0.18 -17.25 -11.18
CA ASN A 178 -0.53 -17.07 -12.45
C ASN A 178 -0.40 -15.64 -12.93
N ILE A 179 0.16 -15.43 -14.12
CA ILE A 179 0.38 -14.11 -14.70
C ILE A 179 -0.40 -13.97 -16.01
N GLY A 180 -1.25 -12.94 -16.08
CA GLY A 180 -1.91 -12.50 -17.30
C GLY A 180 -1.40 -11.14 -17.74
N MET A 181 -0.86 -11.06 -18.97
CA MET A 181 -0.31 -9.82 -19.54
C MET A 181 -1.00 -9.47 -20.86
N ARG A 182 -1.36 -8.19 -21.02
CA ARG A 182 -1.83 -7.63 -22.29
C ARG A 182 -1.22 -6.25 -22.53
N ASP A 183 -0.67 -6.03 -23.72
CA ASP A 183 -0.10 -4.73 -24.09
C ASP A 183 1.00 -4.34 -23.06
N VAL A 184 1.98 -5.23 -22.86
CA VAL A 184 3.02 -5.11 -21.81
C VAL A 184 4.42 -5.15 -22.41
N GLU A 185 5.31 -4.28 -21.93
CA GLU A 185 6.76 -4.40 -22.11
C GLU A 185 7.40 -4.82 -20.79
N CYS A 186 8.17 -5.92 -20.78
CA CYS A 186 8.69 -6.44 -19.51
C CYS A 186 10.07 -7.10 -19.53
N ASN A 187 10.75 -7.04 -18.39
CA ASN A 187 11.88 -7.91 -18.08
C ASN A 187 11.53 -8.77 -16.88
N ILE A 188 11.53 -10.10 -17.04
CA ILE A 188 11.21 -11.06 -15.99
C ILE A 188 12.42 -11.94 -15.69
N GLY A 189 12.88 -11.92 -14.45
CA GLY A 189 13.86 -12.86 -13.90
C GLY A 189 13.19 -13.83 -12.93
N MET A 190 13.33 -15.13 -13.18
CA MET A 190 12.73 -16.19 -12.38
C MET A 190 13.77 -17.21 -11.90
N ARG A 191 13.64 -17.62 -10.65
CA ARG A 191 14.42 -18.70 -10.06
C ARG A 191 13.56 -19.56 -9.13
N ASP A 192 13.57 -20.87 -9.34
CA ASP A 192 12.82 -21.82 -8.50
C ASP A 192 11.31 -21.46 -8.50
N VAL A 193 10.70 -21.35 -9.70
CA VAL A 193 9.37 -20.78 -9.90
C VAL A 193 8.42 -21.75 -10.62
N GLY A 194 7.20 -21.91 -10.10
CA GLY A 194 6.09 -22.59 -10.77
C GLY A 194 5.07 -21.58 -11.29
N CYS A 195 5.09 -21.24 -12.59
CA CYS A 195 4.18 -20.22 -13.12
C CYS A 195 3.42 -20.61 -14.39
N ASN A 196 2.16 -20.18 -14.45
CA ASN A 196 1.38 -20.13 -15.68
C ASN A 196 1.35 -18.70 -16.22
N ILE A 197 1.78 -18.50 -17.46
CA ILE A 197 1.87 -17.17 -18.07
C ILE A 197 1.01 -17.11 -19.34
N GLY A 198 0.03 -16.21 -19.36
CA GLY A 198 -0.76 -15.86 -20.54
C GLY A 198 -0.36 -14.47 -21.06
N MET A 199 0.00 -14.36 -22.34
CA MET A 199 0.48 -13.11 -22.95
C MET A 199 -0.28 -12.75 -24.23
N ARG A 200 -0.55 -11.46 -24.42
CA ARG A 200 -1.08 -10.91 -25.69
C ARG A 200 -0.50 -9.52 -25.99
N TYR A 201 0.10 -9.35 -27.18
CA TYR A 201 0.77 -8.10 -27.58
C TYR A 201 1.84 -7.68 -26.56
N VAL A 202 2.84 -8.53 -26.38
CA VAL A 202 3.83 -8.39 -25.30
C VAL A 202 5.24 -8.40 -25.87
N GLY A 203 6.05 -7.43 -25.45
CA GLY A 203 7.51 -7.41 -25.66
C GLY A 203 8.21 -7.78 -24.36
N CYS A 204 8.59 -9.05 -24.18
CA CYS A 204 9.20 -9.49 -22.91
C CYS A 204 10.52 -10.23 -23.08
N ASN A 205 11.47 -9.89 -22.21
CA ASN A 205 12.67 -10.66 -21.97
C ASN A 205 12.47 -11.52 -20.72
N ILE A 206 12.60 -12.84 -20.87
CA ILE A 206 12.40 -13.78 -19.76
C ILE A 206 13.69 -14.56 -19.52
N GLY A 207 14.26 -14.43 -18.32
CA GLY A 207 15.37 -15.24 -17.82
C GLY A 207 14.88 -16.21 -16.76
N MET A 208 15.08 -17.51 -16.99
CA MET A 208 14.75 -18.58 -16.03
C MET A 208 16.03 -19.31 -15.62
N ARG A 209 16.17 -19.58 -14.31
CA ARG A 209 17.23 -20.42 -13.78
C ARG A 209 16.65 -21.43 -12.80
N ASP A 210 16.63 -22.69 -13.23
CA ASP A 210 16.27 -23.83 -12.40
C ASP A 210 17.51 -24.37 -11.67
N VAL A 211 17.34 -24.90 -10.45
CA VAL A 211 18.35 -25.71 -9.74
C VAL A 211 17.88 -27.16 -9.64
#